data_AF-A0A1G6WT81-F1
#
_entry.id   AF-A0A1G6WT81-F1
#
_cell.length_a   1.000
_cell.length_b   1.000
_cell.length_c   1.000
_cell.angle_alpha   90.00
_cell.angle_beta   90.00
_cell.angle_gamma   90.00
#
_symmetry.space_group_name_H-M   'P 1'
#
loop_
_entity.id
_entity.type
_entity.pdbx_description
1 polymer ?
#
loop_
_entity_poly.entity_id
_entity_poly.type
_entity_poly.pdbx_seq_one_letter_code
_entity_poly.pdbx_strand_id
1 'polypeptide(L)'
;MSDHLYKVIELVGSSPDGIEAAIQSAIGGASKSLYNLRWFEVLETRGHIEDGRVAHYQVRLKVGFRIGAADGSGGDFVELGAAPFNEGP
;
A
#
# COMPACT_ATOMS: atom_id res chain seq x y z
N MET A 1 -15.12 26.01 -7.44
CA MET A 1 -14.13 25.07 -8.02
C MET A 1 -13.88 24.02 -6.96
N SER A 2 -14.09 22.74 -7.29
CA SER A 2 -13.94 21.65 -6.32
C SER A 2 -12.45 21.38 -6.14
N ASP A 3 -11.85 21.93 -5.09
CA ASP A 3 -10.45 21.65 -4.80
C ASP A 3 -10.31 20.19 -4.41
N HIS A 4 -9.46 19.47 -5.14
CA HIS A 4 -9.15 18.09 -4.86
C HIS A 4 -7.86 18.03 -4.04
N LEU A 5 -8.00 17.60 -2.78
CA LEU A 5 -6.85 17.33 -1.93
C LEU A 5 -6.37 15.89 -2.20
N TYR A 6 -5.07 15.74 -2.40
CA TYR A 6 -4.44 14.44 -2.54
C TYR A 6 -3.37 14.27 -1.47
N LYS A 7 -3.26 13.05 -0.95
CA LYS A 7 -2.12 12.63 -0.14
C LYS A 7 -1.31 11.63 -0.93
N VAL A 8 0.01 11.81 -0.84
CA VAL A 8 0.97 10.89 -1.42
C VAL A 8 1.70 10.20 -0.28
N ILE A 9 1.82 8.88 -0.36
CA ILE A 9 2.57 8.06 0.59
C ILE A 9 3.61 7.22 -0.14
N GLU A 10 4.63 6.79 0.57
CA GLU A 10 5.62 5.84 0.05
C GLU A 10 5.33 4.42 0.53
N LEU A 11 5.45 3.47 -0.39
CA LEU A 11 5.24 2.04 -0.16
C LEU A 11 6.39 1.25 -0.77
N VAL A 12 6.66 0.06 -0.24
CA VAL A 12 7.59 -0.88 -0.85
C VAL A 12 6.87 -2.21 -1.02
N GLY A 13 6.78 -2.68 -2.26
CA GLY A 13 6.27 -4.01 -2.59
C GLY A 13 7.41 -4.99 -2.81
N SER A 14 7.19 -6.27 -2.52
CA SER A 14 8.13 -7.33 -2.87
C SER A 14 7.46 -8.53 -3.50
N SER A 15 8.11 -9.17 -4.46
CA SER A 15 7.66 -10.43 -5.06
C SER A 15 8.84 -11.21 -5.67
N PRO A 16 8.84 -12.55 -5.58
CA PRO A 16 9.78 -13.39 -6.33
C PRO A 16 9.46 -13.42 -7.83
N ASP A 17 8.22 -13.15 -8.22
CA ASP A 17 7.70 -13.36 -9.58
C ASP A 17 8.03 -12.20 -10.54
N GLY A 18 8.49 -11.05 -10.01
CA GLY A 18 8.93 -9.93 -10.82
C GLY A 18 8.58 -8.55 -10.26
N ILE A 19 8.95 -7.52 -11.02
CA ILE A 19 8.70 -6.10 -10.70
C ILE A 19 7.19 -5.81 -10.72
N GLU A 20 6.47 -6.26 -11.75
CA GLU A 20 5.02 -6.04 -11.87
C GLU A 20 4.25 -6.66 -10.70
N ALA A 21 4.61 -7.89 -10.31
CA ALA A 21 4.02 -8.57 -9.17
C ALA A 21 4.32 -7.85 -7.84
N ALA A 22 5.54 -7.32 -7.67
CA ALA A 22 5.89 -6.50 -6.51
C ALA A 22 5.05 -5.20 -6.44
N ILE A 23 4.82 -4.54 -7.57
CA ILE A 23 3.95 -3.35 -7.65
C ILE A 23 2.51 -3.70 -7.26
N GLN A 24 1.96 -4.77 -7.84
CA GLN A 24 0.60 -5.22 -7.52
C GLN A 24 0.46 -5.60 -6.04
N SER A 25 1.48 -6.21 -5.44
CA SER A 25 1.52 -6.52 -4.01
C SER A 25 1.43 -5.26 -3.14
N ALA A 26 2.21 -4.21 -3.47
CA ALA A 26 2.14 -2.93 -2.75
C ALA A 26 0.78 -2.24 -2.88
N ILE A 27 0.24 -2.15 -4.10
CA ILE A 27 -1.06 -1.51 -4.36
C ILE A 27 -2.20 -2.31 -3.72
N GLY A 28 -2.17 -3.64 -3.81
CA GLY A 28 -3.15 -4.53 -3.19
C GLY A 28 -3.09 -4.53 -1.66
N GLY A 29 -1.91 -4.29 -1.07
CA GLY A 29 -1.78 -4.04 0.37
C GLY A 29 -2.39 -2.70 0.77
N ALA A 30 -2.07 -1.63 0.03
CA ALA A 30 -2.58 -0.29 0.29
C ALA A 30 -4.11 -0.19 0.14
N SER A 31 -4.69 -0.87 -0.86
CA SER A 31 -6.13 -0.81 -1.15
C SER A 31 -7.01 -1.40 -0.05
N LYS A 32 -6.43 -2.17 0.89
CA LYS A 32 -7.14 -2.69 2.06
C LYS A 32 -7.44 -1.62 3.10
N SER A 33 -6.62 -0.58 3.17
CA SER A 33 -6.68 0.46 4.21
C SER A 33 -6.95 1.86 3.64
N LEU A 34 -6.63 2.06 2.37
CA LEU A 34 -6.70 3.35 1.69
C LEU A 34 -7.67 3.26 0.51
N TYR A 35 -8.62 4.16 0.51
CA TYR A 35 -9.61 4.30 -0.56
C TYR A 35 -9.17 5.35 -1.56
N ASN A 36 -9.77 5.33 -2.75
CA ASN A 36 -9.54 6.34 -3.79
C ASN A 36 -8.07 6.45 -4.23
N LEU A 37 -7.36 5.33 -4.35
CA LEU A 37 -6.06 5.26 -5.01
C LEU A 37 -6.24 5.71 -6.48
N ARG A 38 -5.36 6.57 -6.98
CA ARG A 38 -5.49 7.16 -8.34
C ARG A 38 -4.29 6.91 -9.23
N TRP A 39 -3.09 7.06 -8.68
CA TRP A 39 -1.86 6.81 -9.42
C TRP A 39 -0.77 6.29 -8.50
N PHE A 40 0.26 5.72 -9.12
CA PHE A 40 1.51 5.40 -8.47
C PHE A 40 2.69 5.85 -9.34
N GLU A 41 3.84 6.04 -8.72
CA GLU A 41 5.10 6.39 -9.37
C GLU A 41 6.19 5.46 -8.83
N VAL A 42 6.95 4.84 -9.73
CA VAL A 42 8.09 4.00 -9.34
C VAL A 42 9.29 4.89 -9.03
N LEU A 43 9.76 4.85 -7.79
CA LEU A 43 10.93 5.61 -7.36
C LEU A 43 12.22 4.81 -7.52
N GLU A 44 12.18 3.52 -7.17
CA GLU A 44 13.37 2.69 -7.10
C GLU A 44 12.99 1.22 -7.28
N THR A 45 13.80 0.50 -8.05
CA THR A 45 13.69 -0.96 -8.18
C THR A 45 14.97 -1.58 -7.66
N ARG A 46 14.83 -2.51 -6.71
CA ARG A 46 15.90 -3.28 -6.10
C ARG A 46 15.61 -4.77 -6.22
N GLY A 47 16.65 -5.58 -6.03
CA GLY A 47 16.55 -7.03 -5.94
C GLY A 47 17.29 -7.56 -4.72
N HIS A 48 16.67 -8.49 -4.01
CA HIS A 48 17.34 -9.31 -3.02
C HIS A 48 18.00 -10.50 -3.73
N ILE A 49 19.28 -10.72 -3.44
CA ILE A 49 20.09 -11.78 -4.06
C ILE A 49 20.33 -12.87 -3.03
N GLU A 50 19.98 -14.11 -3.40
CA GLU A 50 20.23 -15.32 -2.62
C GLU A 50 20.84 -16.38 -3.54
N ASP A 51 21.93 -17.03 -3.10
CA ASP A 51 22.66 -18.04 -3.89
C ASP A 51 23.03 -17.63 -5.33
N GLY A 52 23.37 -16.35 -5.51
CA GLY A 52 23.73 -15.79 -6.80
C GLY A 52 22.56 -15.62 -7.78
N ARG A 53 21.32 -15.73 -7.29
CA ARG A 53 20.08 -15.52 -8.07
C ARG A 53 19.24 -14.43 -7.41
N VAL A 54 18.39 -13.77 -8.19
CA VAL A 54 17.42 -12.83 -7.64
C VAL A 54 16.31 -13.63 -6.97
N ALA A 55 16.21 -13.53 -5.64
CA ALA A 55 15.16 -14.17 -4.86
C ALA A 55 13.88 -13.35 -4.87
N HIS A 56 13.98 -12.04 -4.66
CA HIS A 56 12.83 -11.14 -4.63
C HIS A 56 13.16 -9.80 -5.27
N TYR A 57 12.24 -9.30 -6.09
CA TYR A 57 12.23 -7.91 -6.53
C TYR A 57 11.54 -7.07 -5.46
N GLN A 58 12.14 -5.92 -5.14
CA GLN A 58 11.59 -4.94 -4.23
C GLN A 58 11.41 -3.63 -4.99
N VAL A 59 10.20 -3.08 -4.99
CA VAL A 59 9.88 -1.87 -5.75
C VAL A 59 9.34 -0.83 -4.79
N ARG A 60 10.04 0.30 -4.69
CA ARG A 60 9.61 1.45 -3.91
C ARG A 60 8.77 2.37 -4.78
N LEU A 61 7.57 2.68 -4.28
CA LEU A 61 6.55 3.43 -4.98
C LEU A 61 6.10 4.64 -4.16
N LYS A 62 5.78 5.73 -4.84
CA LYS A 62 4.84 6.73 -4.32
C LYS A 62 3.43 6.41 -4.80
N VAL A 63 2.45 6.51 -3.93
CA VAL A 63 1.04 6.29 -4.28
C VAL A 63 0.23 7.51 -3.88
N GLY A 64 -0.47 8.07 -4.85
CA GLY A 64 -1.38 9.19 -4.67
C GLY A 64 -2.82 8.74 -4.55
N PHE A 65 -3.49 9.22 -3.51
CA PHE A 65 -4.92 8.99 -3.30
C PHE A 65 -5.61 10.26 -2.84
N ARG A 66 -6.90 10.36 -3.17
CA ARG A 66 -7.69 11.55 -2.84
C ARG A 66 -8.07 11.53 -1.36
N ILE A 67 -7.89 12.66 -0.69
CA ILE A 67 -8.42 12.92 0.65
C ILE A 67 -9.60 13.87 0.55
N GLY A 68 -10.69 13.55 1.22
CA GLY A 68 -11.88 14.39 1.27
C GLY A 68 -13.12 13.53 1.44
N ALA A 69 -14.10 14.07 2.16
CA ALA A 69 -15.38 13.41 2.39
C ALA A 69 -16.01 13.01 1.05
N ALA A 70 -16.15 11.69 0.91
CA ALA A 70 -17.13 10.96 0.13
C ALA A 70 -17.83 11.76 -0.99
N ASP A 71 -17.60 11.35 -2.23
CA ASP A 71 -18.73 11.08 -3.12
C ASP A 71 -19.60 9.96 -2.50
N GLY A 72 -20.33 10.30 -1.42
CA GLY A 72 -21.53 9.59 -0.98
C GLY A 72 -21.45 8.17 -0.41
N SER A 73 -20.30 7.63 0.04
CA SER A 73 -20.33 6.40 0.87
C SER A 73 -19.35 6.48 2.05
N GLY A 74 -19.93 6.39 3.25
CA GLY A 74 -19.25 6.54 4.52
C GLY A 74 -18.36 5.34 4.87
N GLY A 75 -17.31 5.63 5.63
CA GLY A 75 -16.65 4.68 6.49
C GLY A 75 -16.48 5.38 7.84
N ASP A 76 -17.41 5.11 8.75
CA ASP A 76 -17.24 5.39 10.17
C ASP A 76 -15.86 4.89 10.61
N PHE A 77 -15.10 5.76 11.27
CA PHE A 77 -13.99 5.31 12.10
C PHE A 77 -14.60 4.54 13.28
N VAL A 78 -14.85 3.25 13.11
CA VAL A 78 -15.05 2.36 14.25
C VAL A 78 -13.69 2.27 14.93
N GLU A 79 -13.60 2.89 16.10
CA GLU A 79 -12.61 2.58 17.12
C GLU A 79 -12.57 1.05 17.29
N LEU A 80 -11.59 0.39 16.67
CA LEU A 80 -11.31 -1.01 16.96
C LEU A 80 -10.80 -1.04 18.40
N GLY A 81 -11.72 -1.27 19.32
CA GLY A 81 -11.44 -1.54 20.72
C GLY A 81 -10.33 -2.59 20.81
N ALA A 82 -9.30 -2.25 21.57
CA ALA A 82 -8.21 -3.13 21.92
C ALA A 82 -8.79 -4.46 22.44
N ALA A 83 -8.64 -5.54 21.67
CA ALA A 83 -8.87 -6.87 22.18
C ALA A 83 -7.71 -7.20 23.14
N PRO A 84 -7.98 -7.63 24.39
CA PRO A 84 -6.92 -8.07 25.29
C PRO A 84 -6.27 -9.32 24.69
N PHE A 85 -4.95 -9.25 24.56
CA PHE A 85 -4.10 -10.37 24.20
C PHE A 85 -4.23 -11.43 25.31
N ASN A 86 -5.05 -12.45 25.08
CA ASN A 86 -5.22 -13.55 26.02
C ASN A 86 -4.10 -14.56 25.78
N GLU A 87 -3.01 -14.42 26.54
CA GLU A 87 -2.01 -15.48 26.65
C GLU A 87 -2.48 -16.51 27.66
N GLY A 88 -2.48 -17.77 27.26
CA GLY A 88 -2.41 -18.86 28.22
C GLY A 88 -2.59 -20.23 27.57
N PRO A 89 -2.37 -21.29 28.37
CA PRO A 89 -1.22 -21.51 29.24
C PRO A 89 -0.01 -22.09 28.47
#